data_AF-A0A970RG25-F1
#
_entry.id   AF-A0A970RG25-F1
#
_cell.length_a   1.000
_cell.length_b   1.000
_cell.length_c   1.000
_cell.angle_alpha   90.00
_cell.angle_beta   90.00
_cell.angle_gamma   90.00
#
_symmetry.space_group_name_H-M   'P 1'
#
loop_
_entity.id
_entity.type
_entity.pdbx_description
1 polymer ?
#
loop_
_entity_poly.entity_id
_entity_poly.type
_entity_poly.pdbx_seq_one_letter_code
_entity_poly.pdbx_strand_id
1 'polypeptide(L)'
;DRLLQLEKIKGSVSPRLEERIAEEITGGGKQRRYRIETRKNTVDTPENRFVKMVLTKSVRNLQNFVKGLSSDGALSAGDRLSPYFLEEMKQWSSGLERCLSDPLFRSIGDYQGIRQESLVLQKKPGYSKVYRIWQELKLYLDFFGRSASISMKSVAELYEIWCLLEIRNILSDLGFQEDSFFQPSLRKSFFEKELPEGGGAAFSFVRPDGLAIRLSHEPVFSRPKNGAFNSIFSWTTVQKPDIFLEAQFPDGKKIRWIFDAKYRISSEEEGFDLIPDDAINQMHRYRDALVYLSKSGDGEGDKSRPVLGAFVLYPGWIDEEKVTNPYKKSIEEVGIGGFPLLPGRENLWLRSFLGEMFGQVVQSETLRRVPESDEHLLKDSVRIAPTGLSLSRYRDLTLVASLSGRTGREKEYFERFLQGKAGWYHIPVSTTENYKVARTAIREIRYCAIAVSSTGVPDRRIEFLYDVLSIRLVRRNEFTLEQAGKIDLSNSALYWLFELGSSRTLKPLVVPGKRGFRFMLTGARDLMESREWKDLPDRYAFLREERLPVSGEGSE
;
A
#
# COMPACT_ATOMS: atom_id res chain seq x y z
N ASP A 1 22.29 15.33 45.31
CA ASP A 1 22.13 16.11 46.56
C ASP A 1 23.44 16.19 47.30
N ARG A 2 23.82 17.40 47.70
CA ARG A 2 25.01 17.63 48.53
C ARG A 2 24.58 18.36 49.80
N LEU A 3 25.11 17.91 50.93
CA LEU A 3 25.03 18.60 52.21
C LEU A 3 26.21 19.56 52.29
N LEU A 4 25.93 20.86 52.11
CA LEU A 4 26.96 21.90 52.07
C LEU A 4 26.86 22.78 53.33
N GLN A 5 28.01 23.13 53.91
CA GLN A 5 28.08 24.17 54.93
C GLN A 5 27.75 25.52 54.31
N LEU A 6 27.22 26.44 55.12
CA LEU A 6 26.80 27.79 54.71
C LEU A 6 27.83 28.50 53.81
N GLU A 7 29.10 28.46 54.20
CA GLU A 7 30.22 29.11 53.49
C GLU A 7 30.52 28.55 52.09
N LYS A 8 30.03 27.33 51.80
CA LYS A 8 30.26 26.62 50.52
C LYS A 8 29.04 26.69 49.59
N ILE A 9 27.97 27.36 50.00
CA ILE A 9 26.78 27.60 49.19
C ILE A 9 27.11 28.70 48.18
N LYS A 10 27.07 28.39 46.89
CA LYS A 10 27.27 29.35 45.80
C LYS A 10 26.03 29.36 44.90
N GLY A 11 25.41 30.54 44.72
CA GLY A 11 24.21 30.75 43.91
C GLY A 11 22.94 31.00 44.72
N SER A 12 21.81 31.27 44.02
CA SER A 12 20.52 31.51 44.67
C SER A 12 19.96 30.25 45.30
N VAL A 13 19.53 30.34 46.55
CA VAL A 13 18.91 29.25 47.31
C VAL A 13 17.38 29.37 47.15
N SER A 14 16.62 28.28 47.34
CA SER A 14 15.15 28.40 47.30
C SER A 14 14.66 29.27 48.47
N PRO A 15 13.57 30.07 48.30
CA PRO A 15 13.10 31.00 49.33
C PRO A 15 12.85 30.34 50.70
N ARG A 16 12.31 29.11 50.70
CA ARG A 16 12.09 28.31 51.92
C ARG A 16 13.38 27.90 52.63
N LEU A 17 14.44 27.64 51.87
CA LEU A 17 15.72 27.26 52.43
C LEU A 17 16.51 28.50 52.85
N GLU A 18 16.31 29.64 52.20
CA GLU A 18 16.84 30.95 52.60
C GLU A 18 16.25 31.43 53.94
N GLU A 19 14.92 31.33 54.12
CA GLU A 19 14.24 31.67 55.38
C GLU A 19 14.71 30.78 56.54
N ARG A 20 14.83 29.46 56.30
CA ARG A 20 15.36 28.51 57.29
C ARG A 20 16.84 28.79 57.65
N ILE A 21 17.65 29.18 56.66
CA ILE A 21 19.04 29.59 56.89
C ILE A 21 19.09 30.87 57.73
N ALA A 22 18.22 31.84 57.45
CA ALA A 22 18.16 33.12 58.17
C ALA A 22 17.78 32.94 59.64
N GLU A 23 16.72 32.17 59.93
CA GLU A 23 16.29 31.84 61.30
C GLU A 23 17.41 31.16 62.11
N GLU A 24 18.13 30.22 61.49
CA GLU A 24 19.20 29.46 62.16
C GLU A 24 20.48 30.27 62.39
N ILE A 25 20.79 31.25 61.53
CA ILE A 25 21.90 32.20 61.76
C ILE A 25 21.63 33.07 62.99
N THR A 26 20.39 33.56 63.16
CA THR A 26 19.98 34.32 64.35
C THR A 26 20.05 33.49 65.64
N GLY A 27 19.91 32.16 65.56
CA GLY A 27 19.98 31.24 66.70
C GLY A 27 21.39 30.80 67.14
N GLY A 28 22.46 31.31 66.53
CA GLY A 28 23.85 31.04 66.97
C GLY A 28 24.44 29.67 66.55
N GLY A 29 23.78 28.91 65.67
CA GLY A 29 24.22 27.58 65.24
C GLY A 29 25.28 27.60 64.13
N LYS A 30 26.58 27.53 64.48
CA LYS A 30 27.70 27.74 63.52
C LYS A 30 28.15 26.55 62.65
N GLN A 31 27.51 25.35 62.67
CA GLN A 31 28.00 24.21 61.86
C GLN A 31 26.91 23.26 61.32
N ARG A 32 25.85 23.78 60.67
CA ARG A 32 24.88 22.91 59.97
C ARG A 32 25.18 22.80 58.48
N ARG A 33 24.86 21.63 57.91
CA ARG A 33 24.95 21.36 56.46
C ARG A 33 23.54 21.36 55.87
N TYR A 34 23.35 22.14 54.81
CA TYR A 34 22.07 22.32 54.14
C TYR A 34 22.01 21.46 52.88
N ARG A 35 20.86 20.80 52.65
CA ARG A 35 20.62 20.02 51.43
C ARG A 35 20.34 21.01 50.30
N ILE A 36 21.23 21.05 49.32
CA ILE A 36 21.04 21.89 48.14
C ILE A 36 20.77 21.00 46.93
N GLU A 37 19.69 21.33 46.23
CA GLU A 37 19.33 20.77 44.94
C GLU A 37 20.07 21.56 43.86
N THR A 38 21.16 21.00 43.34
CA THR A 38 21.90 21.58 42.23
C THR A 38 21.50 20.91 40.93
N ARG A 39 21.10 21.68 39.92
CA ARG A 39 20.94 21.17 38.55
C ARG A 39 22.33 20.86 37.99
N LYS A 40 22.55 19.62 37.57
CA LYS A 40 23.79 19.19 36.93
C LYS A 40 23.45 18.56 35.60
N ASN A 41 24.15 18.96 34.54
CA ASN A 41 24.10 18.26 33.27
C ASN A 41 24.72 16.87 33.48
N THR A 42 23.93 15.83 33.24
CA THR A 42 24.37 14.44 33.31
C THR A 42 24.07 13.76 31.99
N VAL A 43 25.02 12.96 31.53
CA VAL A 43 24.82 12.04 30.39
C VAL A 43 24.14 10.74 30.84
N ASP A 44 24.00 10.52 32.15
CA ASP A 44 23.35 9.36 32.72
C ASP A 44 21.81 9.51 32.69
N THR A 45 21.23 9.48 31.50
CA THR A 45 19.78 9.55 31.27
C THR A 45 19.19 8.16 31.02
N PRO A 46 17.89 7.93 31.25
CA PRO A 46 17.23 6.66 30.93
C PRO A 46 17.44 6.22 29.47
N GLU A 47 17.47 7.15 28.52
CA GLU A 47 17.68 6.88 27.10
C GLU A 47 19.12 6.45 26.81
N ASN A 48 20.10 7.08 27.43
CA ASN A 48 21.50 6.67 27.32
C ASN A 48 21.76 5.32 27.99
N ARG A 49 21.09 5.04 29.11
CA ARG A 49 21.09 3.71 29.74
C ARG A 49 20.45 2.67 28.82
N PHE A 50 19.38 3.01 28.11
CA PHE A 50 18.77 2.14 27.10
C PHE A 50 19.75 1.82 25.96
N VAL A 51 20.41 2.83 25.38
CA VAL A 51 21.42 2.63 24.32
C VAL A 51 22.56 1.73 24.82
N LYS A 52 23.08 1.98 26.03
CA LYS A 52 24.10 1.14 26.66
C LYS A 52 23.63 -0.32 26.80
N MET A 53 22.38 -0.53 27.22
CA MET A 53 21.77 -1.86 27.36
C MET A 53 21.66 -2.57 26.02
N VAL A 54 21.20 -1.88 24.96
CA VAL A 54 21.11 -2.44 23.61
C VAL A 54 22.48 -2.94 23.15
N LEU A 55 23.50 -2.08 23.19
CA LEU A 55 24.86 -2.45 22.79
C LEU A 55 25.41 -3.62 23.61
N THR A 56 25.28 -3.55 24.94
CA THR A 56 25.77 -4.60 25.85
C THR A 56 25.09 -5.94 25.57
N LYS A 57 23.78 -5.93 25.34
CA LYS A 57 23.01 -7.14 25.08
C LYS A 57 23.33 -7.74 23.71
N SER A 58 23.50 -6.91 22.69
CA SER A 58 23.94 -7.35 21.36
C SER A 58 25.32 -8.01 21.40
N VAL A 59 26.32 -7.38 22.06
CA VAL A 59 27.64 -7.98 22.26
C VAL A 59 27.54 -9.33 22.97
N ARG A 60 26.84 -9.39 24.11
CA ARG A 60 26.67 -10.64 24.86
C ARG A 60 26.01 -11.74 24.03
N ASN A 61 24.97 -11.40 23.26
CA ASN A 61 24.28 -12.35 22.42
C ASN A 61 25.18 -12.89 21.30
N LEU A 62 25.93 -12.02 20.62
CA LEU A 62 26.89 -12.40 19.58
C LEU A 62 28.00 -13.30 20.16
N GLN A 63 28.59 -12.91 21.29
CA GLN A 63 29.62 -13.71 21.96
C GLN A 63 29.09 -15.07 22.42
N ASN A 64 27.89 -15.12 22.97
CA ASN A 64 27.25 -16.37 23.39
C ASN A 64 26.95 -17.26 22.18
N PHE A 65 26.53 -16.69 21.06
CA PHE A 65 26.30 -17.42 19.81
C PHE A 65 27.60 -18.04 19.27
N VAL A 66 28.67 -17.24 19.17
CA VAL A 66 30.00 -17.71 18.73
C VAL A 66 30.55 -18.78 19.68
N LYS A 67 30.41 -18.61 21.00
CA LYS A 67 30.82 -19.59 22.00
C LYS A 67 30.01 -20.88 21.89
N GLY A 68 28.68 -20.80 21.75
CA GLY A 68 27.80 -21.95 21.60
C GLY A 68 28.18 -22.81 20.39
N LEU A 69 28.47 -22.17 19.26
CA LEU A 69 28.96 -22.84 18.05
C LEU A 69 30.35 -23.48 18.22
N SER A 70 31.15 -23.01 19.19
CA SER A 70 32.49 -23.53 19.46
C SER A 70 32.50 -24.62 20.55
N SER A 71 31.48 -24.66 21.43
CA SER A 71 31.43 -25.52 22.61
C SER A 71 30.61 -26.80 22.42
N ASP A 72 29.64 -26.83 21.50
CA ASP A 72 28.99 -28.08 21.15
C ASP A 72 29.97 -28.93 20.33
N GLY A 73 30.47 -30.01 20.95
CA GLY A 73 31.21 -31.08 20.30
C GLY A 73 30.38 -31.87 19.28
N ALA A 74 29.46 -31.22 18.56
CA ALA A 74 28.91 -31.69 17.32
C ALA A 74 30.01 -31.58 16.26
N LEU A 75 30.77 -32.67 16.17
CA LEU A 75 31.64 -33.07 15.08
C LEU A 75 31.26 -32.34 13.76
N SER A 76 32.23 -31.60 13.20
CA SER A 76 32.21 -31.02 11.84
C SER A 76 31.45 -29.70 11.58
N ALA A 77 31.37 -28.76 12.54
CA ALA A 77 30.91 -27.39 12.24
C ALA A 77 31.93 -26.58 11.38
N GLY A 78 33.22 -26.94 11.45
CA GLY A 78 34.26 -26.38 10.58
C GLY A 78 34.05 -26.65 9.09
N ASP A 79 33.25 -27.66 8.74
CA ASP A 79 32.88 -28.00 7.35
C ASP A 79 31.51 -27.44 6.92
N ARG A 80 30.71 -26.89 7.84
CA ARG A 80 29.35 -26.39 7.53
C ARG A 80 29.20 -24.87 7.58
N LEU A 81 30.08 -24.17 8.29
CA LEU A 81 30.04 -22.70 8.38
C LEU A 81 31.37 -22.13 7.89
N SER A 82 31.29 -21.19 6.96
CA SER A 82 32.48 -20.54 6.41
C SER A 82 33.26 -19.84 7.54
N PRO A 83 34.60 -19.98 7.60
CA PRO A 83 35.44 -19.18 8.50
C PRO A 83 35.18 -17.68 8.37
N TYR A 84 34.80 -17.22 7.18
CA TYR A 84 34.39 -15.84 6.93
C TYR A 84 33.18 -15.42 7.76
N PHE A 85 32.16 -16.28 7.90
CA PHE A 85 30.97 -16.01 8.70
C PHE A 85 31.32 -15.82 10.18
N LEU A 86 32.18 -16.68 10.73
CA LEU A 86 32.62 -16.57 12.12
C LEU A 86 33.46 -15.31 12.35
N GLU A 87 34.29 -14.95 11.38
CA GLU A 87 35.10 -13.73 11.43
C GLU A 87 34.21 -12.48 11.36
N GLU A 88 33.21 -12.45 10.48
CA GLU A 88 32.23 -11.36 10.38
C GLU A 88 31.48 -11.16 11.71
N MET A 89 31.03 -12.24 12.34
CA MET A 89 30.37 -12.17 13.66
C MET A 89 31.29 -11.61 14.76
N LYS A 90 32.57 -11.99 14.74
CA LYS A 90 33.58 -11.43 15.65
C LYS A 90 33.83 -9.95 15.37
N GLN A 91 33.86 -9.54 14.10
CA GLN A 91 34.01 -8.15 13.70
C GLN A 91 32.82 -7.31 14.18
N TRP A 92 31.58 -7.81 14.05
CA TRP A 92 30.40 -7.14 14.61
C TRP A 92 30.48 -6.99 16.13
N SER A 93 30.86 -8.04 16.86
CA SER A 93 31.04 -7.98 18.32
C SER A 93 32.10 -6.93 18.69
N SER A 94 33.25 -6.97 18.03
CA SER A 94 34.37 -6.06 18.30
C SER A 94 34.02 -4.60 17.98
N GLY A 95 33.24 -4.36 16.92
CA GLY A 95 32.73 -3.04 16.57
C GLY A 95 31.84 -2.45 17.66
N LEU A 96 30.90 -3.26 18.19
CA LEU A 96 30.01 -2.84 19.27
C LEU A 96 30.76 -2.67 20.61
N GLU A 97 31.75 -3.50 20.89
CA GLU A 97 32.64 -3.35 22.06
C GLU A 97 33.45 -2.06 22.01
N ARG A 98 33.92 -1.68 20.82
CA ARG A 98 34.61 -0.40 20.61
C ARG A 98 33.69 0.78 20.93
N CYS A 99 32.42 0.72 20.50
CA CYS A 99 31.42 1.73 20.87
C CYS A 99 31.21 1.79 22.40
N LEU A 100 31.10 0.64 23.08
CA LEU A 100 30.96 0.58 24.54
C LEU A 100 32.19 1.06 25.30
N SER A 101 33.37 1.04 24.68
CA SER A 101 34.63 1.49 25.27
C SER A 101 34.75 3.02 25.32
N ASP A 102 33.86 3.76 24.66
CA ASP A 102 33.81 5.22 24.69
C ASP A 102 33.67 5.73 26.14
N PRO A 103 34.45 6.75 26.56
CA PRO A 103 34.37 7.34 27.90
C PRO A 103 32.95 7.74 28.33
N LEU A 104 32.06 8.09 27.40
CA LEU A 104 30.66 8.39 27.65
C LEU A 104 29.97 7.27 28.44
N PHE A 105 30.13 6.00 28.01
CA PHE A 105 29.45 4.84 28.60
C PHE A 105 29.99 4.43 29.97
N ARG A 106 31.17 4.92 30.38
CA ARG A 106 31.70 4.72 31.74
C ARG A 106 30.89 5.47 32.79
N SER A 107 30.31 6.61 32.40
CA SER A 107 29.54 7.48 33.29
C SER A 107 28.02 7.20 33.29
N ILE A 108 27.55 6.30 32.42
CA ILE A 108 26.15 5.90 32.29
C ILE A 108 25.90 4.66 33.16
N GLY A 109 24.85 4.69 33.98
CA GLY A 109 24.45 3.58 34.85
C GLY A 109 23.77 2.42 34.12
N ASP A 110 23.28 1.45 34.88
CA ASP A 110 22.57 0.31 34.32
C ASP A 110 21.12 0.64 33.98
N TYR A 111 20.62 0.00 32.92
CA TYR A 111 19.22 0.11 32.51
C TYR A 111 18.32 -0.68 33.46
N GLN A 112 17.41 0.02 34.15
CA GLN A 112 16.46 -0.57 35.10
C GLN A 112 15.04 -0.69 34.53
N GLY A 113 14.89 -0.58 33.21
CA GLY A 113 13.60 -0.46 32.56
C GLY A 113 13.14 1.00 32.44
N ILE A 114 12.22 1.24 31.50
CA ILE A 114 11.55 2.51 31.30
C ILE A 114 10.17 2.39 31.97
N ARG A 115 9.91 3.24 32.96
CA ARG A 115 8.63 3.22 33.71
C ARG A 115 7.49 3.97 32.98
N GLN A 116 7.82 4.83 32.03
CA GLN A 116 6.89 5.66 31.24
C GLN A 116 7.47 5.89 29.83
N GLU A 117 6.63 5.96 28.80
CA GLU A 117 7.08 6.17 27.41
C GLU A 117 8.05 7.36 27.26
N SER A 118 9.20 7.13 26.63
CA SER A 118 10.19 8.19 26.38
C SER A 118 9.97 8.81 25.00
N LEU A 119 9.46 10.04 24.98
CA LEU A 119 9.35 10.85 23.75
C LEU A 119 10.70 11.05 23.07
N VAL A 120 11.80 11.03 23.82
CA VAL A 120 13.16 11.16 23.29
C VAL A 120 13.52 9.92 22.48
N LEU A 121 13.23 8.71 22.98
CA LEU A 121 13.43 7.48 22.20
C LEU A 121 12.51 7.38 21.00
N GLN A 122 11.33 8.00 21.02
CA GLN A 122 10.40 7.94 19.89
C GLN A 122 10.73 8.98 18.81
N LYS A 123 11.08 10.21 19.19
CA LYS A 123 11.14 11.36 18.26
C LYS A 123 12.54 11.91 18.01
N LYS A 124 13.50 11.75 18.93
CA LYS A 124 14.82 12.40 18.78
C LYS A 124 15.70 11.63 17.77
N PRO A 125 16.21 12.29 16.72
CA PRO A 125 17.11 11.67 15.75
C PRO A 125 18.30 10.97 16.43
N GLY A 126 18.68 9.80 15.93
CA GLY A 126 19.69 8.93 16.54
C GLY A 126 19.10 7.97 17.58
N TYR A 127 18.42 8.49 18.62
CA TYR A 127 17.77 7.64 19.62
C TYR A 127 16.62 6.83 19.03
N SER A 128 15.77 7.47 18.22
CA SER A 128 14.69 6.80 17.50
C SER A 128 15.19 5.72 16.56
N LYS A 129 16.34 5.96 15.90
CA LYS A 129 16.97 4.97 15.04
C LYS A 129 17.44 3.75 15.83
N VAL A 130 18.15 3.94 16.94
CA VAL A 130 18.60 2.82 17.81
C VAL A 130 17.40 2.07 18.39
N TYR A 131 16.39 2.80 18.86
CA TYR A 131 15.16 2.19 19.39
C TYR A 131 14.46 1.35 18.32
N ARG A 132 14.29 1.88 17.09
CA ARG A 132 13.66 1.17 15.98
C ARG A 132 14.43 -0.09 15.60
N ILE A 133 15.75 0.00 15.39
CA ILE A 133 16.62 -1.15 15.07
C ILE A 133 16.53 -2.21 16.16
N TRP A 134 16.53 -1.81 17.44
CA TRP A 134 16.40 -2.76 18.55
C TRP A 134 15.05 -3.46 18.57
N GLN A 135 13.95 -2.73 18.33
CA GLN A 135 12.61 -3.32 18.26
C GLN A 135 12.48 -4.26 17.05
N GLU A 136 13.02 -3.87 15.89
CA GLU A 136 13.09 -4.73 14.70
C GLU A 136 13.83 -6.02 15.02
N LEU A 137 15.06 -5.94 15.55
CA LEU A 137 15.84 -7.13 15.94
C LEU A 137 15.08 -8.02 16.92
N LYS A 138 14.44 -7.42 17.94
CA LYS A 138 13.65 -8.15 18.91
C LYS A 138 12.46 -8.83 18.25
N LEU A 139 11.80 -8.17 17.30
CA LEU A 139 10.66 -8.70 16.56
C LEU A 139 11.07 -9.88 15.67
N TYR A 140 12.19 -9.77 14.95
CA TYR A 140 12.81 -10.90 14.25
C TYR A 140 13.05 -12.07 15.21
N LEU A 141 13.76 -11.82 16.32
CA LEU A 141 14.08 -12.84 17.31
C LEU A 141 12.84 -13.44 18.00
N ASP A 142 11.80 -12.65 18.26
CA ASP A 142 10.54 -13.09 18.85
C ASP A 142 9.74 -13.95 17.86
N PHE A 143 9.73 -13.58 16.57
CA PHE A 143 9.14 -14.38 15.49
C PHE A 143 9.85 -15.73 15.36
N PHE A 144 11.18 -15.71 15.45
CA PHE A 144 11.97 -16.92 15.36
C PHE A 144 11.96 -17.76 16.67
N GLY A 145 11.84 -17.11 17.83
CA GLY A 145 11.97 -17.70 19.17
C GLY A 145 10.70 -18.28 19.79
N ARG A 146 9.53 -18.15 19.13
CA ARG A 146 8.29 -18.88 19.50
C ARG A 146 8.40 -20.39 19.33
N SER A 147 9.29 -20.84 18.45
CA SER A 147 9.80 -22.20 18.44
C SER A 147 11.12 -22.13 19.21
N ALA A 148 11.30 -22.92 20.27
CA ALA A 148 12.48 -22.88 21.16
C ALA A 148 13.83 -23.26 20.47
N SER A 149 13.91 -23.13 19.15
CA SER A 149 14.97 -23.59 18.29
C SER A 149 15.02 -22.76 16.99
N ILE A 150 15.52 -21.52 17.08
CA ILE A 150 16.04 -20.79 15.90
C ILE A 150 16.95 -21.71 15.05
N SER A 151 17.73 -22.55 15.73
CA SER A 151 18.66 -23.52 15.14
C SER A 151 17.99 -24.63 14.32
N MET A 152 16.66 -24.76 14.35
CA MET A 152 15.91 -25.77 13.58
C MET A 152 15.15 -25.19 12.38
N LYS A 153 15.07 -23.86 12.23
CA LYS A 153 14.40 -23.27 11.06
C LYS A 153 15.30 -23.33 9.82
N SER A 154 14.71 -23.67 8.69
CA SER A 154 15.38 -23.67 7.39
C SER A 154 15.63 -22.25 6.89
N VAL A 155 16.61 -22.08 6.00
CA VAL A 155 16.88 -20.77 5.36
C VAL A 155 15.65 -20.27 4.60
N ALA A 156 14.83 -21.17 4.04
CA ALA A 156 13.59 -20.81 3.37
C ALA A 156 12.57 -20.17 4.32
N GLU A 157 12.37 -20.74 5.52
CA GLU A 157 11.49 -20.14 6.54
C GLU A 157 12.05 -18.80 7.04
N LEU A 158 13.37 -18.68 7.19
CA LEU A 158 13.98 -17.39 7.55
C LEU A 158 13.71 -16.33 6.47
N TYR A 159 13.81 -16.73 5.21
CA TYR A 159 13.58 -15.87 4.05
C TYR A 159 12.12 -15.42 3.96
N GLU A 160 11.16 -16.31 4.21
CA GLU A 160 9.72 -15.99 4.27
C GLU A 160 9.43 -14.87 5.27
N ILE A 161 9.95 -15.02 6.49
CA ILE A 161 9.78 -14.06 7.58
C ILE A 161 10.44 -12.74 7.23
N TRP A 162 11.62 -12.79 6.60
CA TRP A 162 12.29 -11.60 6.13
C TRP A 162 11.48 -10.87 5.05
N CYS A 163 10.91 -11.58 4.07
CA CYS A 163 10.05 -11.02 3.03
C CYS A 163 8.82 -10.29 3.61
N LEU A 164 8.16 -10.91 4.60
CA LEU A 164 7.03 -10.30 5.32
C LEU A 164 7.43 -8.96 5.95
N LEU A 165 8.59 -8.94 6.61
CA LEU A 165 9.08 -7.75 7.31
C LEU A 165 9.58 -6.68 6.34
N GLU A 166 10.11 -7.08 5.19
CA GLU A 166 10.46 -6.16 4.12
C GLU A 166 9.23 -5.46 3.52
N ILE A 167 8.14 -6.20 3.26
CA ILE A 167 6.86 -5.59 2.86
C ILE A 167 6.37 -4.62 3.94
N ARG A 168 6.43 -5.00 5.22
CA ARG A 168 6.08 -4.11 6.34
C ARG A 168 6.90 -2.82 6.32
N ASN A 169 8.19 -2.89 6.06
CA ASN A 169 9.07 -1.72 5.98
C ASN A 169 8.69 -0.83 4.80
N ILE A 170 8.47 -1.42 3.61
CA ILE A 170 8.02 -0.69 2.42
C ILE A 170 6.68 0.02 2.69
N LEU A 171 5.71 -0.65 3.32
CA LEU A 171 4.44 -0.03 3.69
C LEU A 171 4.64 1.16 4.63
N SER A 172 5.51 1.01 5.64
CA SER A 172 5.84 2.11 6.56
C SER A 172 6.44 3.31 5.82
N ASP A 173 7.33 3.06 4.86
CA ASP A 173 7.93 4.09 4.00
C ASP A 173 6.93 4.77 3.06
N LEU A 174 5.81 4.09 2.72
CA LEU A 174 4.70 4.66 1.96
C LEU A 174 3.75 5.52 2.81
N GLY A 175 4.08 5.73 4.09
CA GLY A 175 3.35 6.59 5.02
C GLY A 175 2.29 5.87 5.85
N PHE A 176 2.24 4.54 5.78
CA PHE A 176 1.36 3.76 6.65
C PHE A 176 1.91 3.75 8.07
N GLN A 177 1.04 4.11 9.02
CA GLN A 177 1.35 4.05 10.44
C GLN A 177 0.80 2.75 11.00
N GLU A 178 1.64 1.99 11.68
CA GLU A 178 1.19 0.80 12.40
C GLU A 178 0.32 1.22 13.58
N ASP A 179 -0.85 0.62 13.72
CA ASP A 179 -1.79 0.97 14.79
C ASP A 179 -1.12 0.76 16.16
N SER A 180 -0.85 1.88 16.85
CA SER A 180 -0.04 1.92 18.07
C SER A 180 -0.75 1.40 19.33
N PHE A 181 -1.99 0.87 19.20
CA PHE A 181 -2.63 0.10 20.27
C PHE A 181 -1.93 -1.25 20.56
N PHE A 182 -0.87 -1.57 19.82
CA PHE A 182 0.00 -2.73 20.01
C PHE A 182 1.40 -2.36 20.55
N GLN A 183 1.52 -1.37 21.44
CA GLN A 183 2.71 -1.19 22.26
C GLN A 183 2.71 -2.07 23.53
N PRO A 184 3.89 -2.44 24.04
CA PRO A 184 4.18 -3.72 24.67
C PRO A 184 3.73 -3.78 26.13
N SER A 185 2.55 -4.34 26.41
CA SER A 185 2.46 -5.17 27.60
C SER A 185 3.24 -6.45 27.32
N LEU A 186 4.50 -6.46 27.75
CA LEU A 186 5.27 -7.67 27.98
C LEU A 186 4.34 -8.69 28.68
N ARG A 187 3.91 -9.69 27.90
CA ARG A 187 3.21 -10.95 28.24
C ARG A 187 1.94 -11.13 27.41
N LYS A 188 2.00 -12.18 26.59
CA LYS A 188 0.90 -13.01 26.06
C LYS A 188 -0.07 -12.44 25.02
N SER A 189 -0.21 -11.13 24.78
CA SER A 189 -1.25 -10.64 23.84
C SER A 189 -0.75 -9.68 22.74
N PHE A 190 0.44 -9.92 22.18
CA PHE A 190 0.86 -9.22 20.95
C PHE A 190 0.19 -9.77 19.67
N PHE A 191 -0.46 -10.94 19.76
CA PHE A 191 -0.79 -11.76 18.58
C PHE A 191 -2.18 -12.42 18.67
N GLU A 192 -3.08 -11.95 19.54
CA GLU A 192 -4.43 -12.52 19.71
C GLU A 192 -5.51 -11.75 18.94
N LYS A 193 -5.25 -11.44 17.67
CA LYS A 193 -6.32 -11.61 16.70
C LYS A 193 -5.87 -12.67 15.73
N GLU A 194 -6.14 -13.91 16.12
CA GLU A 194 -6.63 -14.88 15.15
C GLU A 194 -7.50 -14.10 14.16
N LEU A 195 -7.29 -14.32 12.86
CA LEU A 195 -8.40 -14.11 11.94
C LEU A 195 -9.64 -14.68 12.65
N PRO A 196 -10.80 -13.99 12.67
CA PRO A 196 -12.06 -14.66 12.97
C PRO A 196 -12.19 -16.00 12.20
N GLU A 197 -11.38 -16.15 11.14
CA GLU A 197 -11.31 -17.26 10.20
C GLU A 197 -9.85 -17.59 9.77
N GLY A 198 -8.99 -18.05 10.70
CA GLY A 198 -7.75 -18.77 10.32
C GLY A 198 -6.40 -18.22 10.79
N GLY A 199 -6.13 -18.24 12.11
CA GLY A 199 -4.85 -18.71 12.70
C GLY A 199 -3.48 -18.09 12.36
N GLY A 200 -3.37 -17.03 11.56
CA GLY A 200 -2.09 -16.37 11.21
C GLY A 200 -1.75 -15.13 12.07
N ALA A 201 -0.47 -14.77 12.18
CA ALA A 201 -0.03 -13.49 12.74
C ALA A 201 -0.29 -12.36 11.74
N ALA A 202 -0.75 -11.18 12.18
CA ALA A 202 -1.04 -10.08 11.27
C ALA A 202 -0.59 -8.72 11.81
N PHE A 203 -0.07 -7.87 10.92
CA PHE A 203 0.17 -6.46 11.14
C PHE A 203 -0.99 -5.63 10.58
N SER A 204 -1.40 -4.60 11.32
CA SER A 204 -2.45 -3.68 10.89
C SER A 204 -1.88 -2.27 10.79
N PHE A 205 -2.13 -1.62 9.65
CA PHE A 205 -1.67 -0.29 9.37
C PHE A 205 -2.85 0.59 8.97
N VAL A 206 -2.76 1.86 9.35
CA VAL A 206 -3.67 2.90 8.94
C VAL A 206 -2.88 4.06 8.35
N ARG A 207 -3.47 4.73 7.37
CA ARG A 207 -2.90 5.92 6.77
C ARG A 207 -3.90 7.07 6.90
N PRO A 208 -3.46 8.33 7.06
CA PRO A 208 -4.35 9.46 7.32
C PRO A 208 -5.45 9.70 6.27
N ASP A 209 -5.28 9.17 5.06
CA ASP A 209 -6.26 9.23 3.97
C ASP A 209 -7.37 8.18 4.04
N GLY A 210 -7.41 7.37 5.11
CA GLY A 210 -8.43 6.35 5.35
C GLY A 210 -8.11 4.99 4.74
N LEU A 211 -6.94 4.82 4.10
CA LEU A 211 -6.48 3.49 3.70
C LEU A 211 -6.02 2.69 4.91
N ALA A 212 -6.54 1.47 5.04
CA ALA A 212 -6.11 0.52 6.05
C ALA A 212 -5.54 -0.73 5.39
N ILE A 213 -4.39 -1.22 5.86
CA ILE A 213 -3.76 -2.44 5.36
C ILE A 213 -3.66 -3.46 6.48
N ARG A 214 -4.02 -4.70 6.17
CA ARG A 214 -3.75 -5.87 6.99
C ARG A 214 -2.77 -6.78 6.26
N LEU A 215 -1.61 -7.00 6.85
CA LEU A 215 -0.56 -7.89 6.34
C LEU A 215 -0.49 -9.13 7.21
N SER A 216 -0.90 -10.30 6.70
CA SER A 216 -1.00 -11.55 7.46
C SER A 216 0.06 -12.55 7.00
N HIS A 217 0.73 -13.18 7.95
CA HIS A 217 1.66 -14.29 7.75
C HIS A 217 0.91 -15.61 7.89
N GLU A 218 1.05 -16.47 6.89
CA GLU A 218 0.56 -17.84 6.89
C GLU A 218 -0.95 -18.00 7.23
N PRO A 219 -1.86 -17.15 6.70
CA PRO A 219 -3.29 -17.33 6.97
C PRO A 219 -3.80 -18.65 6.42
N VAL A 220 -4.70 -19.30 7.17
CA VAL A 220 -5.25 -20.60 6.79
C VAL A 220 -6.66 -20.45 6.23
N PHE A 221 -6.81 -20.70 4.93
CA PHE A 221 -8.12 -20.72 4.27
C PHE A 221 -8.58 -22.17 4.07
N SER A 222 -9.75 -22.48 4.63
CA SER A 222 -10.33 -23.82 4.59
C SER A 222 -11.78 -23.76 4.12
N ARG A 223 -12.47 -24.90 4.12
CA ARG A 223 -13.88 -24.98 3.71
C ARG A 223 -14.75 -24.11 4.62
N PRO A 224 -15.83 -23.51 4.08
CA PRO A 224 -16.75 -22.74 4.90
C PRO A 224 -17.36 -23.63 5.99
N LYS A 225 -17.36 -23.11 7.22
CA LYS A 225 -18.17 -23.66 8.32
C LYS A 225 -19.60 -23.16 8.15
N ASN A 226 -20.59 -23.96 8.58
CA ASN A 226 -22.01 -23.66 8.37
C ASN A 226 -22.37 -22.22 8.76
N GLY A 227 -22.93 -21.45 7.81
CA GLY A 227 -23.44 -20.09 8.03
C GLY A 227 -22.41 -18.96 8.00
N ALA A 228 -21.14 -19.24 7.66
CA ALA A 228 -20.11 -18.20 7.58
C ALA A 228 -20.22 -17.40 6.27
N PHE A 229 -20.52 -16.11 6.38
CA PHE A 229 -20.60 -15.14 5.28
C PHE A 229 -19.65 -13.98 5.53
N ASN A 230 -19.33 -13.26 4.45
CA ASN A 230 -18.41 -12.12 4.35
C ASN A 230 -16.94 -12.49 4.55
N SER A 231 -16.56 -13.63 3.97
CA SER A 231 -15.40 -14.41 4.36
C SER A 231 -14.75 -15.12 3.17
N ILE A 232 -13.45 -15.46 3.29
CA ILE A 232 -12.70 -16.15 2.24
C ILE A 232 -12.54 -17.62 2.61
N PHE A 233 -12.85 -18.49 1.67
CA PHE A 233 -12.74 -19.93 1.85
C PHE A 233 -12.04 -20.60 0.68
N SER A 234 -11.62 -21.84 0.91
CA SER A 234 -11.23 -22.77 -0.15
C SER A 234 -12.05 -24.05 -0.06
N TRP A 235 -12.70 -24.42 -1.17
CA TRP A 235 -13.66 -25.53 -1.20
C TRP A 235 -13.00 -26.91 -1.34
N THR A 236 -11.86 -26.98 -2.04
CA THR A 236 -11.23 -28.25 -2.38
C THR A 236 -10.23 -28.65 -1.31
N THR A 237 -9.17 -27.86 -1.13
CA THR A 237 -8.03 -28.12 -0.25
C THR A 237 -7.70 -26.90 0.60
N VAL A 238 -7.12 -27.12 1.77
CA VAL A 238 -6.65 -26.02 2.62
C VAL A 238 -5.55 -25.25 1.87
N GLN A 239 -5.69 -23.92 1.82
CA GLN A 239 -4.70 -23.02 1.24
C GLN A 239 -4.04 -22.21 2.35
N LYS A 240 -2.71 -22.14 2.30
CA LYS A 240 -1.90 -21.42 3.28
C LYS A 240 -0.80 -20.65 2.54
N PRO A 241 -1.11 -19.48 1.93
CA PRO A 241 -0.08 -18.62 1.37
C PRO A 241 0.81 -18.04 2.46
N ASP A 242 2.06 -17.74 2.15
CA ASP A 242 3.01 -17.20 3.13
C ASP A 242 2.63 -15.79 3.59
N ILE A 243 2.27 -14.91 2.66
CA ILE A 243 1.94 -13.51 2.93
C ILE A 243 0.64 -13.14 2.22
N PHE A 244 -0.31 -12.62 2.99
CA PHE A 244 -1.59 -12.14 2.48
C PHE A 244 -1.79 -10.67 2.85
N LEU A 245 -1.90 -9.81 1.84
CA LEU A 245 -2.09 -8.38 2.00
C LEU A 245 -3.52 -8.02 1.64
N GLU A 246 -4.29 -7.51 2.60
CA GLU A 246 -5.63 -6.95 2.40
C GLU A 246 -5.58 -5.43 2.59
N ALA A 247 -6.00 -4.68 1.58
CA ALA A 247 -6.21 -3.23 1.68
C ALA A 247 -7.70 -2.92 1.70
N GLN A 248 -8.12 -2.13 2.70
CA GLN A 248 -9.44 -1.54 2.79
C GLN A 248 -9.36 -0.06 2.39
N PHE A 249 -10.09 0.30 1.35
CA PHE A 249 -10.15 1.65 0.81
C PHE A 249 -11.18 2.50 1.59
N PRO A 250 -11.13 3.84 1.49
CA PRO A 250 -12.06 4.74 2.20
C PRO A 250 -13.54 4.50 1.89
N ASP A 251 -13.85 3.94 0.72
CA ASP A 251 -15.20 3.54 0.31
C ASP A 251 -15.66 2.20 0.91
N GLY A 252 -14.83 1.60 1.78
CA GLY A 252 -15.09 0.33 2.45
C GLY A 252 -14.75 -0.91 1.61
N LYS A 253 -14.36 -0.76 0.33
CA LYS A 253 -14.01 -1.91 -0.51
C LYS A 253 -12.69 -2.53 -0.07
N LYS A 254 -12.61 -3.86 -0.17
CA LYS A 254 -11.43 -4.63 0.21
C LYS A 254 -10.81 -5.30 -1.01
N ILE A 255 -9.52 -5.10 -1.19
CA ILE A 255 -8.74 -5.63 -2.31
C ILE A 255 -7.55 -6.41 -1.73
N ARG A 256 -7.24 -7.58 -2.29
CA ARG A 256 -6.21 -8.47 -1.74
C ARG A 256 -5.17 -8.90 -2.74
N TRP A 257 -3.96 -9.12 -2.23
CA TRP A 257 -2.82 -9.70 -2.94
C TRP A 257 -2.19 -10.80 -2.11
N ILE A 258 -1.57 -11.75 -2.82
CA ILE A 258 -0.80 -12.83 -2.23
C ILE A 258 0.67 -12.65 -2.61
N PHE A 259 1.54 -12.82 -1.64
CA PHE A 259 2.97 -12.96 -1.87
C PHE A 259 3.42 -14.28 -1.25
N ASP A 260 4.25 -15.03 -1.96
CA ASP A 260 4.77 -16.32 -1.52
C ASP A 260 6.28 -16.33 -1.70
N ALA A 261 7.00 -16.61 -0.63
CA ALA A 261 8.45 -16.48 -0.58
C ALA A 261 9.09 -17.81 -0.95
N LYS A 262 9.92 -17.80 -2.00
CA LYS A 262 10.62 -18.99 -2.48
C LYS A 262 12.12 -18.77 -2.45
N TYR A 263 12.79 -19.41 -1.49
CA TYR A 263 14.25 -19.39 -1.37
C TYR A 263 14.92 -20.38 -2.35
N ARG A 264 14.70 -20.15 -3.64
CA ARG A 264 15.32 -20.89 -4.75
C ARG A 264 15.11 -20.13 -6.06
N ILE A 265 16.04 -20.35 -6.98
CA ILE A 265 16.04 -19.78 -8.34
C ILE A 265 16.08 -20.93 -9.36
N SER A 266 15.51 -20.72 -10.54
CA SER A 266 15.72 -21.59 -11.69
C SER A 266 16.96 -21.15 -12.48
N SER A 267 17.55 -22.05 -13.26
CA SER A 267 18.74 -21.79 -14.06
C SER A 267 18.56 -20.63 -15.04
N GLU A 268 19.68 -19.96 -15.33
CA GLU A 268 19.81 -18.73 -16.10
C GLU A 268 19.28 -18.89 -17.54
N GLU A 269 18.14 -18.25 -17.84
CA GLU A 269 17.89 -17.77 -19.20
C GLU A 269 18.32 -16.30 -19.25
N GLU A 270 19.14 -15.95 -20.23
CA GLU A 270 19.61 -14.58 -20.47
C GLU A 270 20.44 -13.92 -19.33
N GLY A 271 21.00 -14.72 -18.42
CA GLY A 271 21.88 -14.22 -17.35
C GLY A 271 21.16 -13.56 -16.17
N PHE A 272 19.85 -13.80 -16.03
CA PHE A 272 19.07 -13.36 -14.88
C PHE A 272 18.67 -14.53 -13.97
N ASP A 273 18.61 -14.26 -12.67
CA ASP A 273 17.97 -15.17 -11.72
C ASP A 273 16.45 -15.15 -11.92
N LEU A 274 15.87 -16.32 -12.17
CA LEU A 274 14.46 -16.49 -12.47
C LEU A 274 13.73 -17.33 -11.40
N ILE A 275 12.41 -17.17 -11.37
CA ILE A 275 11.47 -17.89 -10.54
C ILE A 275 11.22 -19.27 -11.17
N PRO A 276 11.31 -20.37 -10.39
CA PRO A 276 10.90 -21.69 -10.86
C PRO A 276 9.42 -21.76 -11.27
N ASP A 277 9.12 -22.45 -12.38
CA ASP A 277 7.76 -22.56 -12.94
C ASP A 277 6.71 -23.07 -11.94
N ASP A 278 7.08 -24.01 -11.07
CA ASP A 278 6.16 -24.56 -10.06
C ASP A 278 5.75 -23.51 -9.01
N ALA A 279 6.61 -22.52 -8.73
CA ALA A 279 6.28 -21.40 -7.85
C ALA A 279 5.27 -20.45 -8.53
N ILE A 280 5.44 -20.17 -9.82
CA ILE A 280 4.45 -19.40 -10.60
C ILE A 280 3.10 -20.12 -10.67
N ASN A 281 3.12 -21.44 -10.91
CA ASN A 281 1.91 -22.26 -10.94
C ASN A 281 1.19 -22.27 -9.57
N GLN A 282 1.93 -22.24 -8.47
CA GLN A 282 1.36 -22.09 -7.13
C GLN A 282 0.56 -20.77 -6.99
N MET A 283 0.98 -19.69 -7.66
CA MET A 283 0.26 -18.40 -7.61
C MET A 283 -1.06 -18.46 -8.35
N HIS A 284 -1.10 -19.12 -9.51
CA HIS A 284 -2.36 -19.42 -10.21
C HIS A 284 -3.31 -20.23 -9.32
N ARG A 285 -2.79 -21.25 -8.63
CA ARG A 285 -3.55 -22.07 -7.69
C ARG A 285 -4.15 -21.23 -6.58
N TYR A 286 -3.37 -20.38 -5.90
CA TYR A 286 -3.91 -19.56 -4.81
C TYR A 286 -4.99 -18.58 -5.27
N ARG A 287 -4.74 -17.88 -6.38
CA ARG A 287 -5.72 -16.91 -6.91
C ARG A 287 -7.06 -17.58 -7.24
N ASP A 288 -7.03 -18.79 -7.80
CA ASP A 288 -8.25 -19.52 -8.20
C ASP A 288 -8.85 -20.42 -7.10
N ALA A 289 -8.07 -20.85 -6.10
CA ALA A 289 -8.59 -21.69 -5.02
C ALA A 289 -9.36 -20.91 -3.96
N LEU A 290 -9.14 -19.59 -3.88
CA LEU A 290 -9.79 -18.71 -2.91
C LEU A 290 -11.07 -18.09 -3.49
N VAL A 291 -12.16 -18.19 -2.72
CA VAL A 291 -13.47 -17.64 -3.07
C VAL A 291 -13.98 -16.84 -1.88
N TYR A 292 -14.43 -15.63 -2.14
CA TYR A 292 -15.15 -14.81 -1.17
C TYR A 292 -16.64 -15.13 -1.26
N LEU A 293 -17.26 -15.37 -0.11
CA LEU A 293 -18.69 -15.59 0.01
C LEU A 293 -19.33 -14.40 0.72
N SER A 294 -20.12 -13.61 0.01
CA SER A 294 -20.94 -12.53 0.56
C SER A 294 -22.39 -12.95 0.71
N LYS A 295 -23.15 -12.24 1.56
CA LYS A 295 -24.60 -12.44 1.67
C LYS A 295 -25.34 -11.59 0.64
N SER A 296 -26.15 -12.23 -0.18
CA SER A 296 -26.97 -11.61 -1.22
C SER A 296 -28.29 -11.10 -0.64
N GLY A 297 -28.94 -10.19 -1.37
CA GLY A 297 -30.21 -9.57 -0.95
C GLY A 297 -31.40 -10.54 -0.90
N ASP A 298 -31.33 -11.65 -1.63
CA ASP A 298 -32.29 -12.76 -1.63
C ASP A 298 -32.02 -13.81 -0.53
N GLY A 299 -30.96 -13.61 0.27
CA GLY A 299 -30.57 -14.51 1.34
C GLY A 299 -29.65 -15.66 0.92
N GLU A 300 -29.34 -15.79 -0.37
CA GLU A 300 -28.32 -16.73 -0.85
C GLU A 300 -26.90 -16.15 -0.71
N GLY A 301 -25.89 -16.98 -1.02
CA GLY A 301 -24.48 -16.58 -0.95
C GLY A 301 -23.91 -16.23 -2.32
N ASP A 302 -23.57 -14.96 -2.53
CA ASP A 302 -22.84 -14.50 -3.71
C ASP A 302 -21.36 -14.87 -3.60
N LYS A 303 -20.82 -15.45 -4.68
CA LYS A 303 -19.41 -15.84 -4.77
C LYS A 303 -18.65 -14.88 -5.66
N SER A 304 -17.46 -14.47 -5.23
CA SER A 304 -16.54 -13.67 -6.03
C SER A 304 -15.09 -14.08 -5.80
N ARG A 305 -14.20 -13.64 -6.71
CA ARG A 305 -12.74 -13.83 -6.58
C ARG A 305 -12.15 -12.65 -5.80
N PRO A 306 -11.58 -12.86 -4.59
CA PRO A 306 -11.10 -11.75 -3.76
C PRO A 306 -9.68 -11.28 -4.06
N VAL A 307 -8.86 -12.12 -4.70
CA VAL A 307 -7.43 -11.87 -4.93
C VAL A 307 -7.24 -11.26 -6.32
N LEU A 308 -6.72 -10.04 -6.38
CA LEU A 308 -6.43 -9.36 -7.65
C LEU A 308 -5.11 -9.80 -8.27
N GLY A 309 -4.10 -10.11 -7.44
CA GLY A 309 -2.82 -10.57 -7.93
C GLY A 309 -2.11 -11.47 -6.93
N ALA A 310 -1.28 -12.37 -7.45
CA ALA A 310 -0.48 -13.30 -6.65
C ALA A 310 0.94 -13.37 -7.21
N PHE A 311 1.92 -13.15 -6.35
CA PHE A 311 3.30 -12.93 -6.77
C PHE A 311 4.29 -13.77 -5.96
N VAL A 312 5.35 -14.21 -6.61
CA VAL A 312 6.47 -14.88 -5.93
C VAL A 312 7.53 -13.84 -5.53
N LEU A 313 8.04 -13.96 -4.31
CA LEU A 313 9.23 -13.25 -3.83
C LEU A 313 10.40 -14.23 -3.82
N TYR A 314 11.49 -13.87 -4.47
CA TYR A 314 12.61 -14.81 -4.66
C TYR A 314 13.96 -14.10 -4.55
N PRO A 315 15.03 -14.79 -4.10
CA PRO A 315 16.33 -14.15 -3.82
C PRO A 315 17.16 -13.96 -5.10
N GLY A 316 16.55 -13.40 -6.15
CA GLY A 316 17.22 -13.14 -7.42
C GLY A 316 18.07 -11.87 -7.41
N TRP A 317 19.24 -11.93 -8.00
CA TRP A 317 20.13 -10.80 -8.20
C TRP A 317 19.88 -10.15 -9.56
N ILE A 318 19.18 -9.01 -9.57
CA ILE A 318 18.93 -8.24 -10.79
C ILE A 318 19.22 -6.75 -10.55
N ASP A 319 19.84 -6.09 -11.52
CA ASP A 319 20.03 -4.63 -11.50
C ASP A 319 18.71 -3.95 -11.92
N GLU A 320 17.87 -3.67 -10.93
CA GLU A 320 16.50 -3.17 -11.10
C GLU A 320 16.42 -1.78 -11.75
N GLU A 321 17.54 -1.03 -11.76
CA GLU A 321 17.62 0.31 -12.38
C GLU A 321 17.93 0.24 -13.87
N LYS A 322 18.64 -0.81 -14.32
CA LYS A 322 19.11 -0.93 -15.70
C LYS A 322 18.24 -1.85 -16.55
N VAL A 323 17.49 -2.75 -15.92
CA VAL A 323 16.75 -3.81 -16.60
C VAL A 323 15.26 -3.67 -16.30
N THR A 324 14.43 -4.23 -17.18
CA THR A 324 12.99 -4.35 -16.93
C THR A 324 12.68 -5.68 -16.26
N ASN A 325 11.75 -5.71 -15.30
CA ASN A 325 11.32 -6.96 -14.66
C ASN A 325 10.89 -8.00 -15.71
N PRO A 326 11.52 -9.20 -15.77
CA PRO A 326 11.15 -10.26 -16.70
C PRO A 326 9.67 -10.64 -16.61
N TYR A 327 9.07 -10.51 -15.43
CA TYR A 327 7.68 -10.83 -15.16
C TYR A 327 6.72 -9.66 -15.37
N LYS A 328 7.20 -8.47 -15.76
CA LYS A 328 6.37 -7.25 -15.90
C LYS A 328 5.13 -7.48 -16.76
N LYS A 329 5.30 -8.08 -17.93
CA LYS A 329 4.19 -8.37 -18.84
C LYS A 329 3.17 -9.32 -18.21
N SER A 330 3.62 -10.36 -17.51
CA SER A 330 2.73 -11.29 -16.82
C SER A 330 1.97 -10.62 -15.67
N ILE A 331 2.64 -9.75 -14.91
CA ILE A 331 2.02 -8.94 -13.85
C ILE A 331 0.92 -8.03 -14.43
N GLU A 332 1.19 -7.36 -15.55
CA GLU A 332 0.24 -6.44 -16.20
C GLU A 332 -0.95 -7.19 -16.83
N GLU A 333 -0.68 -8.23 -17.61
CA GLU A 333 -1.69 -8.94 -18.40
C GLU A 333 -2.54 -9.90 -17.57
N VAL A 334 -1.94 -10.61 -16.62
CA VAL A 334 -2.65 -11.65 -15.83
C VAL A 334 -2.58 -11.46 -14.33
N GLY A 335 -1.82 -10.50 -13.80
CA GLY A 335 -1.73 -10.30 -12.35
C GLY A 335 -1.00 -11.43 -11.61
N ILE A 336 -0.15 -12.17 -12.32
CA ILE A 336 0.70 -13.25 -11.78
C ILE A 336 2.13 -12.97 -12.23
N GLY A 337 3.10 -13.17 -11.34
CA GLY A 337 4.51 -13.00 -11.67
C GLY A 337 5.36 -13.04 -10.41
N GLY A 338 6.42 -12.26 -10.36
CA GLY A 338 7.15 -12.09 -9.12
C GLY A 338 8.12 -10.91 -9.12
N PHE A 339 8.71 -10.72 -7.95
CA PHE A 339 9.64 -9.65 -7.65
C PHE A 339 10.91 -10.25 -7.02
N PRO A 340 12.11 -9.93 -7.55
CA PRO A 340 13.33 -10.24 -6.85
C PRO A 340 13.33 -9.48 -5.51
N LEU A 341 13.63 -10.19 -4.44
CA LEU A 341 13.66 -9.63 -3.10
C LEU A 341 14.88 -10.17 -2.36
N LEU A 342 15.96 -9.41 -2.39
CA LEU A 342 17.24 -9.83 -1.84
C LEU A 342 17.61 -9.00 -0.60
N PRO A 343 17.98 -9.62 0.52
CA PRO A 343 18.44 -8.90 1.70
C PRO A 343 19.61 -7.96 1.39
N GLY A 344 19.52 -6.73 1.91
CA GLY A 344 20.56 -5.71 1.74
C GLY A 344 20.46 -4.87 0.46
N ARG A 345 19.39 -5.04 -0.33
CA ARG A 345 19.08 -4.21 -1.49
C ARG A 345 17.85 -3.32 -1.27
N GLU A 346 17.64 -2.36 -2.17
CA GLU A 346 16.51 -1.42 -2.12
C GLU A 346 15.18 -2.01 -2.61
N ASN A 347 15.20 -3.16 -3.31
CA ASN A 347 13.99 -3.89 -3.74
C ASN A 347 13.00 -3.00 -4.53
N LEU A 348 13.51 -2.29 -5.53
CA LEU A 348 12.86 -1.13 -6.16
C LEU A 348 11.55 -1.48 -6.86
N TRP A 349 11.44 -2.64 -7.50
CA TRP A 349 10.26 -3.06 -8.26
C TRP A 349 9.09 -3.39 -7.34
N LEU A 350 9.32 -4.11 -6.23
CA LEU A 350 8.26 -4.36 -5.25
C LEU A 350 7.80 -3.04 -4.60
N ARG A 351 8.76 -2.17 -4.27
CA ARG A 351 8.48 -0.84 -3.73
C ARG A 351 7.66 0.01 -4.70
N SER A 352 8.04 0.03 -5.98
CA SER A 352 7.33 0.75 -7.03
C SER A 352 5.93 0.18 -7.24
N PHE A 353 5.80 -1.16 -7.25
CA PHE A 353 4.51 -1.83 -7.34
C PHE A 353 3.59 -1.42 -6.17
N LEU A 354 4.03 -1.57 -4.92
CA LEU A 354 3.21 -1.18 -3.76
C LEU A 354 2.93 0.34 -3.74
N GLY A 355 3.87 1.16 -4.20
CA GLY A 355 3.68 2.60 -4.39
C GLY A 355 2.67 2.95 -5.49
N GLU A 356 2.57 2.17 -6.57
CA GLU A 356 1.51 2.31 -7.57
C GLU A 356 0.15 1.85 -7.02
N MET A 357 0.15 0.78 -6.22
CA MET A 357 -1.08 0.23 -5.64
C MET A 357 -1.68 1.13 -4.57
N PHE A 358 -0.85 1.78 -3.76
CA PHE A 358 -1.33 2.55 -2.62
C PHE A 358 -1.00 4.03 -2.71
N GLY A 359 -0.17 4.50 -3.63
CA GLY A 359 0.35 5.86 -3.61
C GLY A 359 1.33 6.09 -2.45
N GLN A 360 1.86 7.30 -2.34
CA GLN A 360 2.87 7.67 -1.35
C GLN A 360 2.54 9.01 -0.67
N VAL A 361 2.74 9.04 0.65
CA VAL A 361 2.72 10.28 1.45
C VAL A 361 4.13 10.89 1.44
N VAL A 362 4.26 12.15 1.04
CA VAL A 362 5.55 12.87 1.13
C VAL A 362 5.68 13.49 2.53
N GLN A 363 6.90 13.58 3.05
CA GLN A 363 7.23 14.08 4.40
C GLN A 363 6.72 15.52 4.69
N SER A 364 6.21 16.25 3.70
CA SER A 364 5.65 17.61 3.81
C SER A 364 4.11 17.66 3.92
N GLU A 365 3.45 16.61 4.41
CA GLU A 365 1.98 16.50 4.56
C GLU A 365 1.17 16.61 3.24
N THR A 366 1.84 16.77 2.11
CA THR A 366 1.21 16.83 0.79
C THR A 366 1.15 15.42 0.17
N LEU A 367 -0.07 14.87 0.12
CA LEU A 367 -0.37 13.62 -0.60
C LEU A 367 -0.12 13.82 -2.10
N ARG A 368 0.68 12.93 -2.73
CA ARG A 368 0.90 12.97 -4.19
C ARG A 368 -0.27 12.39 -4.98
N ARG A 369 -0.89 11.32 -4.46
CA ARG A 369 -2.03 10.61 -5.08
C ARG A 369 -2.51 9.50 -4.13
N VAL A 370 -3.82 9.38 -3.94
CA VAL A 370 -4.45 8.25 -3.23
C VAL A 370 -5.24 7.46 -4.27
N PRO A 371 -4.82 6.24 -4.65
CA PRO A 371 -5.55 5.42 -5.61
C PRO A 371 -6.94 5.07 -5.08
N GLU A 372 -7.96 5.19 -5.93
CA GLU A 372 -9.30 4.71 -5.59
C GLU A 372 -9.44 3.20 -5.85
N SER A 373 -10.34 2.53 -5.10
CA SER A 373 -10.54 1.08 -5.25
C SER A 373 -10.87 0.68 -6.69
N ASP A 374 -11.62 1.54 -7.40
CA ASP A 374 -12.09 1.28 -8.76
C ASP A 374 -10.92 1.33 -9.78
N GLU A 375 -9.80 2.02 -9.48
CA GLU A 375 -8.59 1.98 -10.32
C GLU A 375 -8.03 0.57 -10.43
N HIS A 376 -8.03 -0.17 -9.32
CA HIS A 376 -7.56 -1.55 -9.32
C HIS A 376 -8.49 -2.48 -10.08
N LEU A 377 -9.80 -2.22 -10.01
CA LEU A 377 -10.81 -3.00 -10.74
C LEU A 377 -10.82 -2.71 -12.25
N LEU A 378 -10.17 -1.64 -12.71
CA LEU A 378 -10.05 -1.32 -14.14
C LEU A 378 -8.88 -2.01 -14.84
N LYS A 379 -7.96 -2.63 -14.09
CA LYS A 379 -6.79 -3.34 -14.66
C LYS A 379 -7.23 -4.50 -15.54
N ASP A 380 -6.56 -4.67 -16.68
CA ASP A 380 -6.86 -5.74 -17.66
C ASP A 380 -6.80 -7.13 -17.03
N SER A 381 -5.80 -7.38 -16.16
CA SER A 381 -5.65 -8.64 -15.41
C SER A 381 -6.85 -9.00 -14.52
N VAL A 382 -7.66 -8.03 -14.11
CA VAL A 382 -8.87 -8.23 -13.29
C VAL A 382 -10.10 -8.49 -14.16
N ARG A 383 -10.03 -8.23 -15.47
CA ARG A 383 -11.14 -8.32 -16.44
C ARG A 383 -11.11 -9.57 -17.30
N ILE A 384 -10.34 -10.57 -16.90
CA ILE A 384 -10.29 -11.87 -17.55
C ILE A 384 -11.53 -12.68 -17.14
N ALA A 385 -12.53 -12.74 -18.02
CA ALA A 385 -13.73 -13.55 -17.86
C ALA A 385 -13.60 -14.90 -18.60
N PRO A 386 -14.33 -15.95 -18.18
CA PRO A 386 -14.52 -17.14 -19.02
C PRO A 386 -15.11 -16.76 -20.38
N THR A 387 -14.69 -17.47 -21.43
CA THR A 387 -15.16 -17.24 -22.80
C THR A 387 -16.70 -17.27 -22.88
N GLY A 388 -17.30 -16.23 -23.46
CA GLY A 388 -18.75 -16.05 -23.56
C GLY A 388 -19.37 -15.23 -22.43
N LEU A 389 -18.60 -14.92 -21.37
CA LEU A 389 -19.00 -14.00 -20.30
C LEU A 389 -18.29 -12.66 -20.43
N SER A 390 -18.82 -11.63 -19.76
CA SER A 390 -18.18 -10.32 -19.63
C SER A 390 -18.27 -9.81 -18.20
N LEU A 391 -17.19 -9.19 -17.73
CA LEU A 391 -17.12 -8.57 -16.40
C LEU A 391 -17.31 -7.06 -16.55
N SER A 392 -18.33 -6.51 -15.91
CA SER A 392 -18.58 -5.07 -15.88
C SER A 392 -18.73 -4.56 -14.46
N ARG A 393 -18.18 -3.37 -14.18
CA ARG A 393 -18.26 -2.73 -12.86
C ARG A 393 -19.61 -2.05 -12.67
N TYR A 394 -20.12 -1.45 -13.73
CA TYR A 394 -21.36 -0.69 -13.80
C TYR A 394 -22.27 -1.33 -14.83
N ARG A 395 -23.54 -1.57 -14.46
CA ARG A 395 -24.53 -2.19 -15.37
C ARG A 395 -25.08 -1.20 -16.39
N ASP A 396 -24.96 0.10 -16.13
CA ASP A 396 -25.58 1.18 -16.89
C ASP A 396 -24.57 2.30 -17.25
N LEU A 397 -23.29 1.95 -17.40
CA LEU A 397 -22.26 2.91 -17.74
C LEU A 397 -22.59 3.64 -19.04
N THR A 398 -22.68 4.96 -18.96
CA THR A 398 -23.16 5.82 -20.02
C THR A 398 -22.10 6.82 -20.42
N LEU A 399 -21.74 6.81 -21.70
CA LEU A 399 -20.90 7.83 -22.30
C LEU A 399 -21.74 9.09 -22.54
N VAL A 400 -21.32 10.20 -21.95
CA VAL A 400 -21.92 11.50 -22.24
C VAL A 400 -20.87 12.35 -22.94
N ALA A 401 -21.10 12.67 -24.20
CA ALA A 401 -20.11 13.36 -25.01
C ALA A 401 -20.76 14.41 -25.91
N SER A 402 -20.01 15.45 -26.24
CA SER A 402 -20.48 16.45 -27.17
C SER A 402 -20.18 16.11 -28.62
N LEU A 403 -21.11 16.40 -29.52
CA LEU A 403 -20.86 16.24 -30.94
C LEU A 403 -19.91 17.34 -31.45
N SER A 404 -18.89 16.95 -32.20
CA SER A 404 -17.92 17.86 -32.83
C SER A 404 -18.60 18.79 -33.84
N GLY A 405 -17.93 19.88 -34.22
CA GLY A 405 -18.49 20.93 -35.10
C GLY A 405 -19.00 20.42 -36.46
N ARG A 406 -19.93 21.17 -37.06
CA ARG A 406 -20.60 20.84 -38.33
C ARG A 406 -19.74 20.96 -39.59
N THR A 407 -18.51 21.47 -39.47
CA THR A 407 -17.62 21.78 -40.59
C THR A 407 -17.24 20.54 -41.39
N GLY A 408 -17.70 20.48 -42.65
CA GLY A 408 -17.37 19.42 -43.61
C GLY A 408 -18.11 18.10 -43.39
N ARG A 409 -19.09 18.04 -42.47
CA ARG A 409 -19.94 16.87 -42.26
C ARG A 409 -21.33 17.09 -42.86
N GLU A 410 -21.94 16.03 -43.38
CA GLU A 410 -23.29 16.07 -43.93
C GLU A 410 -24.32 16.45 -42.87
N LYS A 411 -25.31 17.25 -43.29
CA LYS A 411 -26.40 17.71 -42.40
C LYS A 411 -27.18 16.54 -41.82
N GLU A 412 -27.43 15.52 -42.64
CA GLU A 412 -28.20 14.34 -42.27
C GLU A 412 -27.60 13.61 -41.06
N TYR A 413 -26.27 13.54 -40.97
CA TYR A 413 -25.59 12.94 -39.80
C TYR A 413 -25.98 13.63 -38.49
N PHE A 414 -26.10 14.97 -38.48
CA PHE A 414 -26.52 15.72 -37.30
C PHE A 414 -28.02 15.62 -37.03
N GLU A 415 -28.82 15.63 -38.08
CA GLU A 415 -30.28 15.52 -38.00
C GLU A 415 -30.70 14.19 -37.37
N ARG A 416 -29.97 13.10 -37.66
CA ARG A 416 -30.20 11.80 -37.01
C ARG A 416 -30.06 11.87 -35.49
N PHE A 417 -29.12 12.64 -34.93
CA PHE A 417 -29.04 12.83 -33.48
C PHE A 417 -30.19 13.68 -32.92
N LEU A 418 -30.60 14.72 -33.63
CA LEU A 418 -31.75 15.55 -33.24
C LEU A 418 -33.08 14.80 -33.29
N GLN A 419 -33.17 13.74 -34.10
CA GLN A 419 -34.37 12.92 -34.26
C GLN A 419 -34.35 11.63 -33.43
N GLY A 420 -33.29 11.36 -32.66
CA GLY A 420 -33.17 10.09 -31.94
C GLY A 420 -32.88 8.88 -32.85
N LYS A 421 -32.43 9.08 -34.09
CA LYS A 421 -32.20 8.04 -35.12
C LYS A 421 -30.73 7.84 -35.49
N ALA A 422 -29.80 8.33 -34.66
CA ALA A 422 -28.37 8.13 -34.90
C ALA A 422 -28.01 6.65 -34.73
N GLY A 423 -27.42 6.05 -35.77
CA GLY A 423 -26.92 4.67 -35.74
C GLY A 423 -25.43 4.56 -35.40
N TRP A 424 -24.69 5.67 -35.41
CA TRP A 424 -23.24 5.66 -35.22
C TRP A 424 -22.73 6.88 -34.48
N TYR A 425 -21.81 6.67 -33.54
CA TYR A 425 -21.03 7.72 -32.90
C TYR A 425 -19.56 7.34 -32.88
N HIS A 426 -18.67 8.33 -32.89
CA HIS A 426 -17.24 8.05 -32.84
C HIS A 426 -16.45 9.13 -32.10
N ILE A 427 -15.35 8.72 -31.49
CA ILE A 427 -14.43 9.58 -30.73
C ILE A 427 -12.99 9.09 -30.91
N PRO A 428 -11.98 9.98 -31.07
CA PRO A 428 -10.59 9.56 -31.16
C PRO A 428 -10.12 8.84 -29.90
N VAL A 429 -9.29 7.81 -30.04
CA VAL A 429 -8.66 7.12 -28.90
C VAL A 429 -7.81 8.07 -28.07
N SER A 430 -7.10 9.00 -28.74
CA SER A 430 -6.34 10.07 -28.08
C SER A 430 -7.21 10.94 -27.16
N THR A 431 -8.49 11.09 -27.46
CA THR A 431 -9.40 11.84 -26.58
C THR A 431 -9.64 11.07 -25.28
N THR A 432 -9.93 9.76 -25.35
CA THR A 432 -10.10 8.95 -24.13
C THR A 432 -8.81 8.82 -23.33
N GLU A 433 -7.65 8.75 -24.00
CA GLU A 433 -6.33 8.72 -23.36
C GLU A 433 -6.00 10.05 -22.68
N ASN A 434 -6.29 11.19 -23.32
CA ASN A 434 -6.13 12.52 -22.71
C ASN A 434 -7.02 12.70 -21.46
N TYR A 435 -8.19 12.06 -21.44
CA TYR A 435 -9.08 12.03 -20.28
C TYR A 435 -8.73 10.91 -19.28
N LYS A 436 -7.58 10.24 -19.46
CA LYS A 436 -7.06 9.16 -18.59
C LYS A 436 -8.07 8.02 -18.39
N VAL A 437 -8.95 7.77 -19.36
CA VAL A 437 -9.94 6.69 -19.28
C VAL A 437 -9.36 5.38 -19.78
N ALA A 438 -9.41 4.35 -18.93
CA ALA A 438 -8.96 3.01 -19.29
C ALA A 438 -9.78 2.41 -20.43
N ARG A 439 -9.13 1.63 -21.31
CA ARG A 439 -9.79 0.96 -22.44
C ARG A 439 -10.89 -0.02 -21.98
N THR A 440 -10.69 -0.66 -20.83
CA THR A 440 -11.69 -1.51 -20.16
C THR A 440 -12.98 -0.77 -19.86
N ALA A 441 -12.89 0.44 -19.30
CA ALA A 441 -14.06 1.27 -19.03
C ALA A 441 -14.83 1.61 -20.32
N ILE A 442 -14.12 1.91 -21.42
CA ILE A 442 -14.77 2.18 -22.71
C ILE A 442 -15.52 0.95 -23.23
N ARG A 443 -14.92 -0.24 -23.15
CA ARG A 443 -15.56 -1.50 -23.58
C ARG A 443 -16.80 -1.87 -22.75
N GLU A 444 -16.92 -1.33 -21.54
CA GLU A 444 -18.06 -1.55 -20.64
C GLU A 444 -19.23 -0.60 -20.87
N ILE A 445 -19.08 0.43 -21.71
CA ILE A 445 -20.15 1.39 -22.00
C ILE A 445 -21.37 0.63 -22.56
N ARG A 446 -22.55 0.92 -21.98
CA ARG A 446 -23.85 0.35 -22.37
C ARG A 446 -24.74 1.34 -23.07
N TYR A 447 -24.56 2.63 -22.78
CA TYR A 447 -25.36 3.68 -23.36
C TYR A 447 -24.52 4.87 -23.81
N CYS A 448 -25.02 5.60 -24.80
CA CYS A 448 -24.44 6.85 -25.28
C CYS A 448 -25.48 7.97 -25.22
N ALA A 449 -25.07 9.14 -24.75
CA ALA A 449 -25.89 10.33 -24.74
C ALA A 449 -25.10 11.50 -25.33
N ILE A 450 -25.55 12.00 -26.48
CA ILE A 450 -24.76 12.92 -27.29
C ILE A 450 -25.35 14.33 -27.22
N ALA A 451 -24.53 15.29 -26.78
CA ALA A 451 -24.91 16.69 -26.72
C ALA A 451 -24.81 17.33 -28.10
N VAL A 452 -25.97 17.77 -28.63
CA VAL A 452 -26.10 18.36 -29.96
C VAL A 452 -26.47 19.85 -29.85
N SER A 453 -25.97 20.66 -30.79
CA SER A 453 -26.40 22.06 -30.91
C SER A 453 -27.61 22.18 -31.81
N SER A 454 -28.65 22.85 -31.31
CA SER A 454 -29.80 23.26 -32.12
C SER A 454 -29.62 24.69 -32.65
N THR A 455 -30.21 24.99 -33.81
CA THR A 455 -30.19 26.32 -34.41
C THR A 455 -30.92 27.32 -33.51
N GLY A 456 -30.30 28.44 -33.19
CA GLY A 456 -30.89 29.50 -32.36
C GLY A 456 -30.70 29.35 -30.84
N VAL A 457 -30.21 28.21 -30.35
CA VAL A 457 -29.94 28.00 -28.91
C VAL A 457 -28.45 28.19 -28.62
N PRO A 458 -28.06 28.92 -27.56
CA PRO A 458 -26.64 29.11 -27.20
C PRO A 458 -25.99 27.83 -26.66
N ASP A 459 -26.74 26.95 -26.02
CA ASP A 459 -26.21 25.72 -25.40
C ASP A 459 -26.48 24.46 -26.23
N ARG A 460 -25.71 23.40 -25.94
CA ARG A 460 -25.99 22.06 -26.45
C ARG A 460 -26.99 21.37 -25.54
N ARG A 461 -27.78 20.46 -26.11
CA ARG A 461 -28.76 19.67 -25.34
C ARG A 461 -28.57 18.18 -25.58
N ILE A 462 -28.87 17.42 -24.55
CA ILE A 462 -28.98 15.97 -24.61
C ILE A 462 -30.46 15.62 -24.45
N GLU A 463 -31.02 15.00 -25.48
CA GLU A 463 -32.45 14.67 -25.52
C GLU A 463 -32.68 13.17 -25.69
N PHE A 464 -31.65 12.42 -26.07
CA PHE A 464 -31.74 10.99 -26.34
C PHE A 464 -30.62 10.21 -25.64
N LEU A 465 -31.01 9.06 -25.11
CA LEU A 465 -30.12 8.00 -24.65
C LEU A 465 -30.17 6.85 -25.64
N TYR A 466 -29.03 6.48 -26.21
CA TYR A 466 -28.92 5.40 -27.19
C TYR A 466 -28.35 4.15 -26.53
N ASP A 467 -28.92 2.99 -26.82
CA ASP A 467 -28.29 1.70 -26.53
C ASP A 467 -27.00 1.56 -27.34
N VAL A 468 -25.94 1.01 -26.76
CA VAL A 468 -24.71 0.67 -27.49
C VAL A 468 -24.74 -0.80 -27.85
N LEU A 469 -24.78 -1.09 -29.15
CA LEU A 469 -24.82 -2.46 -29.68
C LEU A 469 -23.42 -3.05 -29.79
N SER A 470 -22.45 -2.25 -30.24
CA SER A 470 -21.06 -2.67 -30.37
C SER A 470 -20.09 -1.50 -30.25
N ILE A 471 -18.87 -1.79 -29.81
CA ILE A 471 -17.76 -0.84 -29.72
C ILE A 471 -16.56 -1.45 -30.42
N ARG A 472 -16.02 -0.77 -31.43
CA ARG A 472 -14.89 -1.25 -32.22
C ARG A 472 -13.77 -0.22 -32.28
N LEU A 473 -12.54 -0.71 -32.34
CA LEU A 473 -11.36 0.11 -32.60
C LEU A 473 -11.09 0.09 -34.10
N VAL A 474 -11.25 1.23 -34.77
CA VAL A 474 -11.19 1.32 -36.23
C VAL A 474 -10.39 2.56 -36.61
N ARG A 475 -9.62 2.52 -37.71
CA ARG A 475 -8.89 3.69 -38.20
C ARG A 475 -9.85 4.68 -38.85
N ARG A 476 -9.59 5.98 -38.70
CA ARG A 476 -10.52 7.02 -39.15
C ARG A 476 -10.77 7.02 -40.67
N ASN A 477 -9.79 6.63 -41.46
CA ASN A 477 -9.87 6.53 -42.92
C ASN A 477 -10.70 5.33 -43.41
N GLU A 478 -11.03 4.37 -42.54
CA GLU A 478 -11.88 3.22 -42.86
C GLU A 478 -13.38 3.51 -42.64
N PHE A 479 -13.73 4.70 -42.13
CA PHE A 479 -15.12 5.04 -41.79
C PHE A 479 -15.93 5.36 -43.04
N THR A 480 -17.17 4.87 -43.07
CA THR A 480 -18.13 5.23 -44.11
C THR A 480 -18.68 6.64 -43.89
N LEU A 481 -19.29 7.19 -44.94
CA LEU A 481 -19.99 8.47 -44.88
C LEU A 481 -21.08 8.47 -43.81
N GLU A 482 -21.84 7.38 -43.69
CA GLU A 482 -22.88 7.20 -42.67
C GLU A 482 -22.33 7.18 -41.24
N GLN A 483 -21.16 6.58 -41.02
CA GLN A 483 -20.57 6.44 -39.69
C GLN A 483 -20.04 7.77 -39.12
N ALA A 484 -19.52 8.64 -39.98
CA ALA A 484 -18.80 9.85 -39.55
C ALA A 484 -19.41 11.18 -40.05
N GLY A 485 -20.36 11.10 -40.97
CA GLY A 485 -20.88 12.23 -41.74
C GLY A 485 -19.86 12.85 -42.70
N LYS A 486 -18.65 12.29 -42.82
CA LYS A 486 -17.57 12.78 -43.71
C LYS A 486 -16.54 11.68 -43.96
N ILE A 487 -16.14 11.51 -45.21
CA ILE A 487 -14.99 10.67 -45.57
C ILE A 487 -13.69 11.46 -45.35
N ASP A 488 -12.71 10.85 -44.67
CA ASP A 488 -11.43 11.46 -44.34
C ASP A 488 -10.28 10.45 -44.55
N LEU A 489 -9.89 10.24 -45.82
CA LEU A 489 -8.96 9.19 -46.21
C LEU A 489 -7.51 9.42 -45.74
N SER A 490 -7.14 10.66 -45.42
CA SER A 490 -5.79 11.01 -44.96
C SER A 490 -5.57 10.73 -43.48
N ASN A 491 -6.64 10.53 -42.70
CA ASN A 491 -6.57 10.37 -41.26
C ASN A 491 -6.50 8.89 -40.87
N SER A 492 -5.32 8.40 -40.51
CA SER A 492 -5.11 7.00 -40.09
C SER A 492 -5.19 6.78 -38.57
N ALA A 493 -5.55 7.81 -37.79
CA ALA A 493 -5.62 7.70 -36.34
C ALA A 493 -6.71 6.71 -35.89
N LEU A 494 -6.51 6.08 -34.73
CA LEU A 494 -7.46 5.14 -34.15
C LEU A 494 -8.62 5.86 -33.45
N TYR A 495 -9.83 5.37 -33.68
CA TYR A 495 -11.07 5.87 -33.10
C TYR A 495 -11.85 4.72 -32.46
N TRP A 496 -12.57 5.06 -31.40
CA TRP A 496 -13.67 4.24 -30.91
C TRP A 496 -14.89 4.51 -31.79
N LEU A 497 -15.40 3.47 -32.44
CA LEU A 497 -16.62 3.49 -33.22
C LEU A 497 -17.72 2.77 -32.44
N PHE A 498 -18.79 3.49 -32.13
CA PHE A 498 -19.96 3.02 -31.41
C PHE A 498 -21.09 2.78 -32.41
N GLU A 499 -21.62 1.57 -32.42
CA GLU A 499 -22.88 1.25 -33.08
C GLU A 499 -24.02 1.51 -32.11
N LEU A 500 -24.92 2.41 -32.50
CA LEU A 500 -26.03 2.87 -31.67
C LEU A 500 -27.32 2.17 -32.09
N GLY A 501 -28.03 1.65 -31.10
CA GLY A 501 -29.30 0.97 -31.27
C GLY A 501 -30.50 1.88 -31.01
N SER A 502 -31.48 1.32 -30.31
CA SER A 502 -32.71 2.06 -29.99
C SER A 502 -32.41 3.26 -29.09
N SER A 503 -33.19 4.33 -29.26
CA SER A 503 -33.06 5.53 -28.45
C SER A 503 -34.26 5.71 -27.53
N ARG A 504 -34.00 6.30 -26.36
CA ARG A 504 -35.01 6.68 -25.37
C ARG A 504 -34.97 8.19 -25.21
N THR A 505 -36.15 8.80 -25.19
CA THR A 505 -36.25 10.24 -24.96
C THR A 505 -35.97 10.56 -23.49
N LEU A 506 -35.13 11.55 -23.26
CA LEU A 506 -34.78 12.08 -21.94
C LEU A 506 -35.47 13.43 -21.73
N LYS A 507 -35.52 13.86 -20.47
CA LYS A 507 -35.74 15.29 -20.19
C LYS A 507 -34.52 16.06 -20.72
N PRO A 508 -34.70 17.15 -21.48
CA PRO A 508 -33.57 17.85 -22.08
C PRO A 508 -32.57 18.31 -21.02
N LEU A 509 -31.35 17.78 -21.09
CA LEU A 509 -30.25 18.17 -20.22
C LEU A 509 -29.41 19.23 -20.93
N VAL A 510 -29.19 20.37 -20.26
CA VAL A 510 -28.45 21.50 -20.83
C VAL A 510 -26.96 21.33 -20.57
N VAL A 511 -26.17 21.39 -21.65
CA VAL A 511 -24.70 21.34 -21.61
C VAL A 511 -24.16 22.71 -22.03
N PRO A 512 -23.54 23.45 -21.08
CA PRO A 512 -23.22 24.85 -21.32
C PRO A 512 -22.09 25.02 -22.35
N GLY A 513 -22.29 25.99 -23.26
CA GLY A 513 -21.30 26.45 -24.22
C GLY A 513 -21.25 25.70 -25.56
N LYS A 514 -21.02 26.45 -26.65
CA LYS A 514 -20.83 25.92 -28.02
C LYS A 514 -19.41 25.47 -28.35
N ARG A 515 -18.42 25.96 -27.60
CA ARG A 515 -16.99 25.79 -27.90
C ARG A 515 -16.38 24.78 -26.93
N GLY A 516 -15.53 23.89 -27.45
CA GLY A 516 -14.90 22.81 -26.68
C GLY A 516 -15.63 21.47 -26.76
N PHE A 517 -14.86 20.39 -26.77
CA PHE A 517 -15.38 19.03 -26.65
C PHE A 517 -15.53 18.70 -25.15
N ARG A 518 -16.68 18.16 -24.76
CA ARG A 518 -16.95 17.69 -23.40
C ARG A 518 -17.19 16.18 -23.41
N PHE A 519 -16.72 15.52 -22.36
CA PHE A 519 -16.76 14.09 -22.18
C PHE A 519 -16.82 13.75 -20.69
N MET A 520 -17.68 12.80 -20.32
CA MET A 520 -17.75 12.18 -19.01
C MET A 520 -18.33 10.76 -19.11
N LEU A 521 -18.12 9.96 -18.07
CA LEU A 521 -18.76 8.66 -17.90
C LEU A 521 -19.67 8.70 -16.67
N THR A 522 -20.97 8.44 -16.85
CA THR A 522 -21.98 8.51 -15.77
C THR A 522 -22.89 7.28 -15.78
N GLY A 523 -23.86 7.21 -14.86
CA GLY A 523 -24.91 6.19 -14.90
C GLY A 523 -26.08 6.64 -15.76
N ALA A 524 -26.72 5.70 -16.48
CA ALA A 524 -27.91 6.00 -17.27
C ALA A 524 -29.04 6.56 -16.37
N ARG A 525 -29.14 6.04 -15.14
CA ARG A 525 -30.10 6.54 -14.15
C ARG A 525 -29.83 7.99 -13.76
N ASP A 526 -28.57 8.33 -13.48
CA ASP A 526 -28.17 9.68 -13.09
C ASP A 526 -28.50 10.69 -14.21
N LEU A 527 -28.32 10.27 -15.46
CA LEU A 527 -28.65 11.07 -16.64
C LEU A 527 -30.17 11.29 -16.80
N MET A 528 -31.01 10.32 -16.43
CA MET A 528 -32.47 10.47 -16.48
C MET A 528 -33.01 11.40 -15.39
N GLU A 529 -32.33 11.49 -14.25
CA GLU A 529 -32.74 12.29 -13.10
C GLU A 529 -32.22 13.74 -13.16
N SER A 530 -31.07 13.97 -13.79
CA SER A 530 -30.38 15.28 -13.85
C SER A 530 -30.93 16.22 -14.93
N ARG A 531 -30.74 17.53 -14.75
CA ARG A 531 -31.15 18.57 -15.74
C ARG A 531 -30.01 19.44 -16.23
N GLU A 532 -28.92 19.55 -15.47
CA GLU A 532 -27.75 20.32 -15.83
C GLU A 532 -26.50 19.44 -15.86
N TRP A 533 -25.57 19.73 -16.77
CA TRP A 533 -24.30 19.01 -16.88
C TRP A 533 -23.49 18.95 -15.57
N LYS A 534 -23.56 20.02 -14.77
CA LYS A 534 -22.79 20.14 -13.52
C LYS A 534 -23.29 19.20 -12.42
N ASP A 535 -24.53 18.73 -12.53
CA ASP A 535 -25.16 17.85 -11.54
C ASP A 535 -24.87 16.37 -11.82
N LEU A 536 -24.31 16.05 -12.99
CA LEU A 536 -24.00 14.68 -13.38
C LEU A 536 -22.78 14.15 -12.62
N PRO A 537 -22.91 13.05 -11.87
CA PRO A 537 -21.77 12.41 -11.23
C PRO A 537 -20.92 11.73 -12.30
N ASP A 538 -19.62 11.99 -12.26
CA ASP A 538 -18.66 11.34 -13.14
C ASP A 538 -18.03 10.15 -12.42
N ARG A 539 -18.37 8.93 -12.86
CA ARG A 539 -17.98 7.66 -12.24
C ARG A 539 -16.47 7.44 -12.21
N TYR A 540 -15.74 8.15 -13.06
CA TYR A 540 -14.28 8.05 -13.19
C TYR A 540 -13.62 9.44 -13.16
N ALA A 541 -14.15 10.38 -12.38
CA ALA A 541 -13.52 11.69 -12.16
C ALA A 541 -12.10 11.55 -11.60
N PHE A 542 -11.89 10.63 -10.65
CA PHE A 542 -10.62 10.40 -9.96
C PHE A 542 -9.45 10.07 -10.89
N LEU A 543 -9.69 9.47 -12.06
CA LEU A 543 -8.64 9.20 -13.05
C LEU A 543 -8.03 10.49 -13.62
N ARG A 544 -8.77 11.60 -13.60
CA ARG A 544 -8.35 12.90 -14.14
C ARG A 544 -7.76 13.84 -13.11
N GLU A 545 -8.10 13.65 -11.84
CA GLU A 545 -7.67 14.54 -10.77
C GLU A 545 -6.18 14.32 -10.46
N GLU A 546 -5.33 15.26 -10.85
CA GLU A 546 -4.02 15.45 -10.21
C GLU A 546 -4.29 16.07 -8.83
N ARG A 547 -4.58 15.24 -7.82
CA ARG A 547 -4.84 15.73 -6.46
C ARG A 547 -3.53 16.25 -5.85
N LEU A 548 -3.29 17.55 -5.99
CA LEU A 548 -2.41 18.38 -5.16
C LEU A 548 -3.18 18.88 -3.92
N PRO A 549 -2.49 19.32 -2.86
CA PRO A 549 -2.81 18.99 -1.48
C PRO A 549 -4.09 19.61 -0.93
N VAL A 550 -4.64 18.96 0.09
CA VAL A 550 -5.65 19.53 0.98
C VAL A 550 -5.05 20.78 1.62
N SER A 551 -5.50 21.95 1.20
CA SER A 551 -5.23 23.20 1.89
C SER A 551 -5.82 23.10 3.29
N GLY A 552 -4.94 22.94 4.29
CA GLY A 552 -5.29 23.15 5.68
C GLY A 552 -5.79 24.58 5.85
N GLU A 553 -7.01 24.68 6.38
CA GLU A 553 -7.57 25.72 7.21
C GLU A 553 -6.93 27.12 7.11
N GLY A 554 -7.73 28.06 6.58
CA GLY A 554 -7.55 29.47 6.87
C GLY A 554 -7.55 29.67 8.38
N SER A 555 -6.42 30.14 8.90
CA SER A 555 -6.33 30.80 10.19
C SER A 555 -6.45 32.30 9.95
N GLU A 556 -7.47 32.90 10.57
CA GLU A 556 -7.44 34.29 11.00
C GLU A 556 -6.25 34.54 11.95
#